data_AF-A0A1Y5GXN7-F1
#
_entry.id   AF-A0A1Y5GXN7-F1
#
_cell.length_a   1.000
_cell.length_b   1.000
_cell.length_c   1.000
_cell.angle_alpha   90.00
_cell.angle_beta   90.00
_cell.angle_gamma   90.00
#
_symmetry.space_group_name_H-M   'P 1'
#
loop_
_entity.id
_entity.type
_entity.pdbx_description
1 polymer ?
#
loop_
_entity_poly.entity_id
_entity_poly.type
_entity_poly.pdbx_seq_one_letter_code
_entity_poly.pdbx_strand_id
1 'polypeptide(L)'
;MRINTCLLFVGKTRAWLSMKKCRKPLMADVYRDGGSYGFVYKADKGKIYELHLPVVRESPCDCKRYYEPLVFQDNCNSGNVVEHPTWEEAKDFVSRIKFDDDRFSELKWIIENGGCTEKYLTRLC
;
A
#
# COMPACT_ATOMS: atom_id res chain seq x y z
N MET A 1 39.46 -16.00 3.30
CA MET A 1 39.09 -14.93 2.36
C MET A 1 37.62 -15.13 1.98
N ARG A 2 36.68 -14.44 2.63
CA ARG A 2 35.24 -14.60 2.38
C ARG A 2 34.82 -13.53 1.38
N ILE A 3 34.46 -13.95 0.17
CA ILE A 3 33.88 -13.07 -0.84
C ILE A 3 32.43 -12.83 -0.40
N ASN A 4 32.16 -11.63 0.12
CA ASN A 4 30.81 -11.14 0.35
C ASN A 4 30.19 -10.86 -1.02
N THR A 5 29.33 -11.76 -1.48
CA THR A 5 28.47 -11.53 -2.64
C THR A 5 27.38 -10.53 -2.27
N CYS A 6 27.72 -9.23 -2.27
CA CYS A 6 26.74 -8.16 -2.38
C CYS A 6 26.21 -8.19 -3.82
N LEU A 7 25.14 -8.97 -4.03
CA LEU A 7 24.40 -8.96 -5.27
C LEU A 7 23.90 -7.54 -5.56
N LEU A 8 24.27 -7.09 -6.74
CA LEU A 8 23.79 -5.92 -7.46
C LEU A 8 22.25 -5.92 -7.46
N PHE A 9 21.65 -4.94 -6.76
CA PHE A 9 20.27 -4.55 -7.02
C PHE A 9 20.30 -3.24 -7.79
N VAL A 10 20.08 -3.36 -9.09
CA VAL A 10 19.81 -2.26 -10.00
C VAL A 10 18.50 -1.61 -9.56
N GLY A 11 18.57 -0.34 -9.13
CA GLY A 11 17.48 0.62 -9.28
C GLY A 11 16.22 0.48 -8.42
N LYS A 12 16.18 -0.30 -7.33
CA LYS A 12 15.11 -0.16 -6.32
C LYS A 12 15.61 0.65 -5.14
N THR A 13 14.92 1.74 -4.83
CA THR A 13 15.14 2.59 -3.66
C THR A 13 15.37 1.72 -2.43
N ARG A 14 16.50 1.97 -1.76
CA ARG A 14 16.97 1.20 -0.59
C ARG A 14 15.94 1.16 0.55
N ALA A 15 14.99 2.10 0.55
CA ALA A 15 13.94 2.27 1.55
C ALA A 15 12.85 1.19 1.44
N TRP A 16 12.31 0.88 0.25
CA TRP A 16 11.33 -0.21 0.11
C TRP A 16 11.85 -1.57 0.62
N LEU A 17 13.13 -1.89 0.36
CA LEU A 17 13.78 -3.11 0.86
C LEU A 17 13.93 -3.12 2.39
N SER A 18 14.17 -1.95 3.00
CA SER A 18 14.28 -1.79 4.45
C SER A 18 12.91 -1.95 5.14
N MET A 19 11.87 -1.34 4.56
CA MET A 19 10.47 -1.50 4.97
C MET A 19 9.99 -2.96 4.96
N LYS A 20 10.70 -3.89 4.28
CA LYS A 20 10.37 -5.33 4.31
C LYS A 20 10.81 -6.08 5.57
N LYS A 21 11.68 -5.51 6.42
CA LYS A 21 12.36 -6.30 7.47
C LYS A 21 11.71 -6.31 8.86
N CYS A 22 10.91 -5.32 9.22
CA CYS A 22 10.11 -5.32 10.46
C CYS A 22 8.83 -4.54 10.21
N ARG A 23 7.66 -5.17 10.33
CA ARG A 23 6.36 -4.52 10.10
C ARG A 23 5.44 -4.84 11.27
N LYS A 24 5.22 -3.87 12.14
CA LYS A 24 4.16 -3.98 13.15
C LYS A 24 2.95 -3.20 12.64
N PRO A 25 1.86 -3.86 12.21
CA PRO A 25 0.63 -3.16 11.84
C PRO A 25 0.12 -2.37 13.05
N LEU A 26 -0.40 -1.18 12.81
CA LEU A 26 -0.97 -0.32 13.84
C LEU A 26 -2.46 -0.09 13.62
N MET A 27 -2.87 0.24 12.40
CA MET A 27 -4.23 0.64 12.07
C MET A 27 -4.48 0.55 10.57
N ALA A 28 -5.71 0.26 10.17
CA ALA A 28 -6.22 0.53 8.83
C ALA A 28 -7.53 1.32 8.95
N ASP A 29 -7.75 2.27 8.05
CA ASP A 29 -8.99 3.06 8.05
C ASP A 29 -9.33 3.57 6.64
N VAL A 30 -10.57 4.04 6.50
CA VAL A 30 -11.10 4.72 5.31
C VAL A 30 -11.24 6.21 5.59
N TYR A 31 -10.69 7.03 4.71
CA TYR A 31 -10.73 8.48 4.83
C TYR A 31 -12.02 9.07 4.31
N ARG A 32 -12.40 10.20 4.92
CA ARG A 32 -13.65 10.92 4.64
C ARG A 32 -13.63 11.68 3.31
N ASP A 33 -12.57 11.54 2.53
CA ASP A 33 -12.32 12.24 1.27
C ASP A 33 -13.03 11.63 0.05
N GLY A 34 -13.95 10.68 0.29
CA GLY A 34 -14.67 9.94 -0.75
C GLY A 34 -14.37 8.44 -0.77
N GLY A 35 -13.43 8.00 0.07
CA GLY A 35 -13.15 6.58 0.32
C GLY A 35 -11.72 6.16 0.05
N SER A 36 -10.73 7.06 0.14
CA SER A 36 -9.33 6.64 0.16
C SER A 36 -9.06 5.74 1.36
N TYR A 37 -8.09 4.84 1.28
CA TYR A 37 -7.70 4.00 2.41
C TYR A 37 -6.32 4.37 2.92
N GLY A 38 -6.10 4.17 4.21
CA GLY A 38 -4.79 4.27 4.84
C GLY A 38 -4.49 3.03 5.68
N PHE A 39 -3.25 2.53 5.60
CA PHE A 39 -2.73 1.49 6.48
C PHE A 39 -1.43 1.94 7.12
N VAL A 40 -1.46 2.07 8.45
CA VAL A 40 -0.37 2.57 9.26
C VAL A 40 0.40 1.40 9.87
N TYR A 41 1.72 1.41 9.75
CA TYR A 41 2.61 0.38 10.28
C TYR A 41 3.93 0.97 10.79
N LYS A 42 4.58 0.26 11.72
CA LYS A 42 5.95 0.56 12.14
C LYS A 42 6.96 -0.27 11.35
N ALA A 43 8.00 0.39 10.84
CA ALA A 43 9.17 -0.24 10.21
C ALA A 43 10.47 0.49 10.59
N ASP A 44 11.61 0.03 10.07
CA ASP A 44 12.90 0.73 10.16
C ASP A 44 13.25 1.31 11.53
N LYS A 45 13.40 0.40 12.53
CA LYS A 45 13.69 0.75 13.93
C LYS A 45 12.57 1.55 14.62
N GLY A 46 11.33 1.27 14.25
CA GLY A 46 10.15 1.79 14.95
C GLY A 46 9.56 3.08 14.38
N LYS A 47 10.08 3.56 13.25
CA LYS A 47 9.50 4.65 12.47
C LYS A 47 8.11 4.27 11.95
N ILE A 48 7.23 5.26 11.82
CA ILE A 48 5.85 5.09 11.38
C ILE A 48 5.77 5.42 9.88
N TYR A 49 5.01 4.60 9.17
CA TYR A 49 4.72 4.77 7.76
C TYR A 49 3.23 4.54 7.51
N GLU A 50 2.73 5.14 6.46
CA GLU A 50 1.37 4.93 5.96
C GLU A 50 1.43 4.48 4.51
N LEU A 51 0.81 3.33 4.21
CA LEU A 51 0.43 2.95 2.86
C LEU A 51 -0.96 3.56 2.57
N HIS A 52 -0.99 4.50 1.65
CA HIS A 52 -2.18 5.25 1.28
C HIS A 52 -2.69 4.80 -0.10
N LEU A 53 -3.98 4.56 -0.22
CA LEU A 53 -4.68 4.29 -1.48
C LEU A 53 -5.59 5.47 -1.82
N PRO A 54 -5.15 6.40 -2.67
CA PRO A 54 -5.96 7.54 -3.05
C PRO A 54 -7.10 7.11 -3.98
N VAL A 55 -8.32 7.56 -3.69
CA VAL A 55 -9.49 7.30 -4.54
C VAL A 55 -9.52 8.21 -5.78
N VAL A 56 -9.88 7.65 -6.93
CA VAL A 56 -10.16 8.41 -8.15
C VAL A 56 -11.60 8.93 -8.07
N ARG A 57 -11.76 10.25 -7.89
CA ARG A 57 -13.09 10.88 -7.77
C ARG A 57 -13.87 10.94 -9.08
N GLU A 58 -13.16 11.03 -10.21
CA GLU A 58 -13.76 11.13 -11.55
C GLU A 58 -13.55 9.80 -12.30
N SER A 59 -14.24 8.75 -11.86
CA SER A 59 -14.27 7.49 -12.63
C SER A 59 -15.48 7.55 -13.59
N PRO A 60 -15.26 7.51 -14.92
CA PRO A 60 -16.33 7.60 -15.91
C PRO A 60 -17.24 6.35 -15.98
N CYS A 61 -16.92 5.32 -15.19
CA CYS A 61 -17.67 4.08 -15.04
C CYS A 61 -17.89 3.90 -13.54
N ASP A 62 -19.08 3.49 -13.08
CA ASP A 62 -19.46 3.32 -11.65
C ASP A 62 -18.53 2.40 -10.79
N CYS A 63 -17.43 1.92 -11.36
CA CYS A 63 -16.29 1.40 -10.64
C CYS A 63 -15.53 2.54 -9.94
N LYS A 64 -15.53 2.56 -8.59
CA LYS A 64 -14.52 3.35 -7.88
C LYS A 64 -13.15 2.74 -8.20
N ARG A 65 -12.30 3.53 -8.83
CA ARG A 65 -10.90 3.20 -9.09
C ARG A 65 -10.03 3.86 -8.03
N TYR A 66 -8.95 3.20 -7.67
CA TYR A 66 -7.88 3.77 -6.85
C TYR A 66 -6.68 4.06 -7.74
N TYR A 67 -5.93 5.11 -7.41
CA TYR A 67 -4.60 5.29 -7.95
C TYR A 67 -3.65 4.25 -7.34
N GLU A 68 -2.48 4.10 -7.96
CA GLU A 68 -1.42 3.30 -7.35
C GLU A 68 -1.11 3.79 -5.93
N PRO A 69 -0.73 2.87 -5.02
CA PRO A 69 -0.52 3.23 -3.64
C PRO A 69 0.67 4.19 -3.47
N LEU A 70 0.61 4.99 -2.43
CA LEU A 70 1.69 5.86 -2.01
C LEU A 70 2.15 5.44 -0.62
N VAL A 71 3.44 5.56 -0.33
CA VAL A 71 3.93 5.41 1.05
C VAL A 71 4.44 6.72 1.56
N PHE A 72 3.91 7.11 2.72
CA PHE A 72 4.33 8.29 3.45
C PHE A 72 5.15 7.90 4.68
N GLN A 73 6.13 8.73 5.02
CA GLN A 73 6.64 8.74 6.39
C GLN A 73 5.64 9.49 7.28
N ASP A 74 5.31 8.89 8.42
CA ASP A 74 4.28 9.32 9.37
C ASP A 74 2.83 9.16 8.86
N ASN A 75 2.35 10.01 7.94
CA ASN A 75 1.01 9.90 7.34
C ASN A 75 0.85 10.72 6.06
N CYS A 76 -0.27 10.56 5.34
CA CYS A 76 -0.56 11.26 4.09
C CYS A 76 -0.62 12.80 4.23
N ASN A 77 -0.98 13.32 5.41
CA ASN A 77 -1.03 14.77 5.67
C ASN A 77 0.36 15.39 5.85
N SER A 78 1.41 14.58 6.07
CA SER A 78 2.78 15.08 6.18
C SER A 78 3.32 15.58 4.83
N GLY A 79 2.74 15.11 3.71
CA GLY A 79 3.23 15.36 2.36
C GLY A 79 4.55 14.65 2.04
N ASN A 80 5.15 13.93 2.99
CA ASN A 80 6.44 13.28 2.83
C ASN A 80 6.27 11.88 2.21
N VAL A 81 5.97 11.85 0.92
CA VAL A 81 5.99 10.61 0.13
C VAL A 81 7.43 10.10 0.07
N VAL A 82 7.63 8.86 0.51
CA VAL A 82 8.93 8.19 0.47
C VAL A 82 9.01 7.13 -0.62
N GLU A 83 7.87 6.60 -1.09
CA GLU A 83 7.81 5.59 -2.15
C GLU A 83 6.50 5.65 -2.95
N HIS A 84 6.57 5.19 -4.19
CA HIS A 84 5.44 5.01 -5.13
C HIS A 84 5.39 3.55 -5.60
N PRO A 85 4.95 2.60 -4.75
CA PRO A 85 4.89 1.19 -5.13
C PRO A 85 3.91 0.94 -6.28
N THR A 86 4.27 0.04 -7.20
CA THR A 86 3.30 -0.49 -8.16
C THR A 86 2.28 -1.39 -7.47
N TRP A 87 1.19 -1.71 -8.16
CA TRP A 87 0.22 -2.69 -7.65
C TRP A 87 0.86 -4.04 -7.28
N GLU A 88 1.76 -4.57 -8.09
CA GLU A 88 2.45 -5.83 -7.83
C GLU A 88 3.30 -5.76 -6.55
N GLU A 89 3.98 -4.64 -6.34
CA GLU A 89 4.79 -4.43 -5.14
C GLU A 89 3.92 -4.31 -3.89
N ALA A 90 2.78 -3.63 -4.01
CA ALA A 90 1.81 -3.51 -2.95
C ALA A 90 1.16 -4.86 -2.62
N LYS A 91 0.86 -5.71 -3.62
CA LYS A 91 0.40 -7.10 -3.43
C LYS A 91 1.41 -7.93 -2.65
N ASP A 92 2.68 -7.90 -3.05
CA ASP A 92 3.77 -8.55 -2.30
C ASP A 92 3.89 -7.97 -0.87
N PHE A 93 3.61 -6.69 -0.69
CA PHE A 93 3.65 -6.05 0.61
C PHE A 93 2.53 -6.54 1.53
N VAL A 94 1.26 -6.46 1.10
CA VAL A 94 0.09 -6.82 1.94
C VAL A 94 -0.07 -8.31 2.17
N SER A 95 0.37 -9.16 1.23
CA SER A 95 0.32 -10.62 1.38
C SER A 95 1.16 -11.14 2.55
N ARG A 96 2.19 -10.40 2.95
CA ARG A 96 3.09 -10.74 4.07
C ARG A 96 2.59 -10.24 5.42
N ILE A 97 1.56 -9.41 5.44
CA ILE A 97 1.03 -8.81 6.67
C ILE A 97 -0.09 -9.70 7.21
N LYS A 98 0.03 -10.04 8.49
CA LYS A 98 -1.05 -10.64 9.27
C LYS A 98 -1.60 -9.56 10.19
N PHE A 99 -2.79 -9.06 9.86
CA PHE A 99 -3.48 -8.06 10.64
C PHE A 99 -4.98 -8.34 10.52
N ASP A 100 -5.59 -8.67 11.65
CA ASP A 100 -7.00 -9.06 11.74
C ASP A 100 -7.84 -7.80 11.95
N ASP A 101 -8.20 -7.17 10.83
CA ASP A 101 -8.94 -5.91 10.78
C ASP A 101 -9.76 -5.86 9.48
N ASP A 102 -11.03 -5.51 9.58
CA ASP A 102 -11.95 -5.50 8.44
C ASP A 102 -11.52 -4.47 7.39
N ARG A 103 -11.05 -3.29 7.82
CA ARG A 103 -10.57 -2.23 6.92
C ARG A 103 -9.29 -2.64 6.21
N PHE A 104 -8.40 -3.32 6.92
CA PHE A 104 -7.21 -3.88 6.31
C PHE A 104 -7.57 -4.97 5.29
N SER A 105 -8.58 -5.78 5.57
CA SER A 105 -9.05 -6.82 4.65
C SER A 105 -9.65 -6.23 3.37
N GLU A 106 -10.44 -5.15 3.49
CA GLU A 106 -10.96 -4.37 2.36
C GLU A 106 -9.83 -3.75 1.52
N LEU A 107 -8.89 -3.07 2.17
CA LEU A 107 -7.71 -2.48 1.55
C LEU A 107 -6.88 -3.52 0.80
N LYS A 108 -6.62 -4.66 1.44
CA LYS A 108 -5.88 -5.78 0.84
C LYS A 108 -6.59 -6.29 -0.41
N TRP A 109 -7.91 -6.45 -0.37
CA TRP A 109 -8.69 -6.87 -1.52
C TRP A 109 -8.62 -5.86 -2.67
N ILE A 110 -8.67 -4.56 -2.40
CA ILE A 110 -8.51 -3.51 -3.42
C ILE A 110 -7.13 -3.61 -4.10
N ILE A 111 -6.07 -3.77 -3.31
CA ILE A 111 -4.70 -3.92 -3.82
C ILE A 111 -4.56 -5.18 -4.68
N GLU A 112 -5.11 -6.31 -4.22
CA GLU A 112 -5.09 -7.59 -4.95
C GLU A 112 -5.79 -7.49 -6.32
N ASN A 113 -6.80 -6.63 -6.43
CA ASN A 113 -7.54 -6.36 -7.67
C ASN A 113 -7.05 -5.12 -8.44
N GLY A 114 -5.87 -4.58 -8.09
CA GLY A 114 -5.26 -3.47 -8.84
C GLY A 114 -6.05 -2.17 -8.79
N GLY A 115 -6.70 -1.89 -7.66
CA GLY A 115 -7.46 -0.67 -7.46
C GLY A 115 -8.90 -0.70 -7.98
N CYS A 116 -9.40 -1.86 -8.43
CA CYS A 116 -10.80 -2.02 -8.84
C CYS A 116 -11.66 -2.51 -7.68
N THR A 117 -12.79 -1.84 -7.41
CA THR A 117 -13.74 -2.25 -6.37
C THR A 117 -14.99 -2.97 -6.87
N GLU A 118 -14.95 -3.49 -8.09
CA GLU A 118 -16.05 -4.25 -8.69
C GLU A 118 -16.26 -5.61 -7.99
N LYS A 119 -16.88 -5.58 -6.82
CA LYS A 119 -17.47 -6.76 -6.18
C LYS A 119 -18.89 -7.04 -6.73
N TYR A 120 -19.41 -6.18 -7.61
CA TYR A 120 -20.82 -6.16 -8.04
C TYR A 120 -21.09 -6.00 -9.55
N LEU A 121 -20.09 -5.92 -10.44
CA LEU A 121 -20.33 -5.89 -11.89
C LEU A 121 -20.38 -7.31 -12.48
N THR A 122 -21.41 -8.07 -12.09
CA THR A 122 -21.81 -9.30 -12.80
C THR A 122 -22.68 -9.04 -14.03
N ARG A 123 -22.97 -7.78 -14.39
CA ARG A 123 -23.71 -7.44 -15.61
C ARG A 123 -23.25 -6.07 -16.08
N LEU A 124 -22.97 -5.95 -17.38
CA LEU A 124 -22.60 -4.75 -18.14
C LEU A 124 -21.10 -4.53 -18.35
N CYS A 125 -20.43 -5.56 -18.87
CA CYS A 125 -19.57 -5.41 -20.05
C CYS A 125 -20.23 -6.20 -21.19
#